data_AF-A0A0B3Y6Z4-F1
#
_entry.id   AF-A0A0B3Y6Z4-F1
#
_cell.length_a   1.000
_cell.length_b   1.000
_cell.length_c   1.000
_cell.angle_alpha   90.00
_cell.angle_beta   90.00
_cell.angle_gamma   90.00
#
_symmetry.space_group_name_H-M   'P 1'
#
loop_
_entity.id
_entity.type
_entity.pdbx_description
1 polymer ?
#
loop_
_entity_poly.entity_id
_entity_poly.type
_entity_poly.pdbx_seq_one_letter_code
_entity_poly.pdbx_strand_id
1 'polypeptide(L)'
;MKYRDVARGCLIRANAMLPSNSEEVLRYAALELRQCLECLIYERAWCYKSVLSNDDLKEWQPSRLIKRLLEIAPYADRGVRLTMASKEDENDIIMDETERVLSRKELSKHYHKIGSYLHASFNNDLEPIALNTTSVNKTLERLSILLDEVINSPISKLVPKAGLFTFDCKKCGERIGCDPDYTVSKFNLHCSNSKCSASYEITFDAVNHQLSYRPDKVSATCANKGCLNPVSIWQRDINHGFKFNCDLCNRENVVAYSISLFD
;
A
#
# COMPACT_ATOMS: atom_id res chain seq x y z
N MET A 1 -13.82 -4.67 16.24
CA MET A 1 -13.32 -3.30 16.50
C MET A 1 -13.73 -2.41 15.35
N LYS A 2 -14.29 -1.22 15.61
CA LYS A 2 -14.68 -0.26 14.58
C LYS A 2 -13.60 0.83 14.49
N TYR A 3 -12.67 0.70 13.55
CA TYR A 3 -11.50 1.57 13.43
C TYR A 3 -11.84 3.06 13.38
N ARG A 4 -12.83 3.48 12.58
CA ARG A 4 -13.23 4.90 12.52
C ARG A 4 -13.78 5.45 13.84
N ASP A 5 -14.45 4.65 14.67
CA ASP A 5 -14.92 5.11 15.99
C ASP A 5 -13.74 5.37 16.93
N VAL A 6 -12.73 4.50 16.90
CA VAL A 6 -11.47 4.70 17.64
C VAL A 6 -10.76 5.95 17.13
N ALA A 7 -10.67 6.14 15.80
CA ALA A 7 -10.08 7.32 15.19
C ALA A 7 -10.77 8.61 15.65
N ARG A 8 -12.13 8.61 15.66
CA ARG A 8 -12.91 9.74 16.17
C ARG A 8 -12.61 10.05 17.62
N GLY A 9 -12.53 9.02 18.47
CA GLY A 9 -12.15 9.19 19.88
C GLY A 9 -10.74 9.80 20.05
N CYS A 10 -9.77 9.35 19.25
CA CYS A 10 -8.43 9.91 19.23
C CYS A 10 -8.43 11.39 18.79
N LEU A 11 -9.15 11.73 17.72
CA LEU A 11 -9.26 13.10 17.23
C LEU A 11 -9.87 14.04 18.28
N ILE A 12 -10.93 13.61 18.96
CA ILE A 12 -11.55 14.39 20.05
C ILE A 12 -10.54 14.66 21.17
N ARG A 13 -9.81 13.64 21.62
CA ARG A 13 -8.81 13.78 22.68
C ARG A 13 -7.66 14.68 22.25
N ALA A 14 -7.17 14.57 21.01
CA ALA A 14 -6.16 15.45 20.48
C ALA A 14 -6.63 16.92 20.47
N ASN A 15 -7.84 17.17 19.96
CA ASN A 15 -8.40 18.52 19.85
C ASN A 15 -8.61 19.20 21.21
N ALA A 16 -8.95 18.44 22.26
CA ALA A 16 -9.02 18.97 23.62
C ALA A 16 -7.67 19.46 24.17
N MET A 17 -6.57 18.98 23.59
CA MET A 17 -5.20 19.19 24.09
C MET A 17 -4.47 20.31 23.35
N LEU A 18 -4.80 20.55 22.08
CA LEU A 18 -4.20 21.61 21.25
C LEU A 18 -4.21 23.01 21.91
N PRO A 19 -5.24 23.45 22.68
CA PRO A 19 -5.23 24.77 23.31
C PRO A 19 -4.14 24.98 24.38
N SER A 20 -3.62 23.91 25.00
CA SER A 20 -2.67 24.03 26.12
C SER A 20 -1.31 24.61 25.69
N ASN A 21 -0.88 24.32 24.46
CA ASN A 21 0.42 24.71 23.90
C ASN A 21 1.66 24.34 24.75
N SER A 22 1.53 23.44 25.73
CA SER A 22 2.64 22.87 26.50
C SER A 22 3.26 21.68 25.76
N GLU A 23 4.56 21.44 25.96
CA GLU A 23 5.27 20.40 25.22
C GLU A 23 4.70 19.00 25.50
N GLU A 24 4.48 18.67 26.77
CA GLU A 24 4.00 17.37 27.22
C GLU A 24 2.59 17.07 26.67
N VAL A 25 1.73 18.08 26.68
CA VAL A 25 0.36 17.96 26.16
C VAL A 25 0.36 17.87 24.65
N LEU A 26 1.25 18.59 23.95
CA LEU A 26 1.39 18.47 22.50
C LEU A 26 1.96 17.11 22.08
N ARG A 27 2.85 16.50 22.88
CA ARG A 27 3.31 15.12 22.65
C ARG A 27 2.16 14.12 22.78
N TYR A 28 1.28 14.30 23.76
CA TYR A 28 0.07 13.49 23.89
C TYR A 28 -0.90 13.70 22.72
N ALA A 29 -1.14 14.95 22.29
CA ALA A 29 -1.95 15.23 21.10
C ALA A 29 -1.36 14.59 19.83
N ALA A 30 -0.03 14.62 19.66
CA ALA A 30 0.66 13.95 18.57
C ALA A 30 0.45 12.42 18.60
N LEU A 31 0.51 11.80 19.79
CA LEU A 31 0.25 10.38 19.97
C LEU A 31 -1.17 10.01 19.51
N GLU A 32 -2.16 10.78 19.95
CA GLU A 32 -3.57 10.57 19.58
C GLU A 32 -3.80 10.74 18.07
N LEU A 33 -3.26 11.80 17.46
CA LEU A 33 -3.38 12.03 16.02
C LEU A 33 -2.67 10.94 15.19
N ARG A 34 -1.56 10.39 15.69
CA ARG A 34 -0.90 9.25 15.07
C ARG A 34 -1.79 8.00 15.10
N GLN A 35 -2.37 7.69 16.25
CA GLN A 35 -3.28 6.55 16.38
C GLN A 35 -4.55 6.72 15.53
N CYS A 36 -5.08 7.94 15.44
CA CYS A 36 -6.19 8.29 14.56
C CYS A 36 -5.87 7.97 13.10
N LEU A 37 -4.72 8.44 12.62
CA LEU A 37 -4.23 8.19 11.26
C LEU A 37 -4.02 6.68 11.00
N GLU A 38 -3.42 5.95 11.93
CA GLU A 38 -3.24 4.49 11.84
C GLU A 38 -4.58 3.76 11.70
N CYS A 39 -5.57 4.11 12.53
CA CYS A 39 -6.90 3.52 12.48
C CYS A 39 -7.57 3.70 11.10
N LEU A 40 -7.46 4.89 10.49
CA LEU A 40 -8.07 5.14 9.17
C LEU A 40 -7.43 4.29 8.06
N ILE A 41 -6.13 4.01 8.15
CA ILE A 41 -5.43 3.19 7.16
C ILE A 41 -5.75 1.72 7.35
N TYR A 42 -5.82 1.25 8.60
CA TYR A 42 -6.24 -0.11 8.90
C TYR A 42 -7.69 -0.36 8.51
N GLU A 43 -8.56 0.64 8.65
CA GLU A 43 -9.92 0.57 8.11
C GLU A 43 -9.90 0.43 6.59
N ARG A 44 -9.10 1.25 5.90
CA ARG A 44 -8.98 1.17 4.45
C ARG A 44 -8.46 -0.21 4.01
N ALA A 45 -7.40 -0.70 4.63
CA ALA A 45 -6.89 -2.05 4.36
C ALA A 45 -7.93 -3.14 4.65
N TRP A 46 -8.73 -2.99 5.72
CA TRP A 46 -9.81 -3.91 6.03
C TRP A 46 -10.87 -3.97 4.92
N CYS A 47 -11.18 -2.86 4.26
CA CYS A 47 -12.07 -2.85 3.10
C CYS A 47 -11.54 -3.68 1.91
N TYR A 48 -10.22 -3.84 1.80
CA TYR A 48 -9.54 -4.67 0.78
C TYR A 48 -9.12 -6.05 1.31
N LYS A 49 -9.60 -6.47 2.49
CA LYS A 49 -9.21 -7.75 3.10
C LYS A 49 -9.42 -8.97 2.19
N SER A 50 -10.38 -8.92 1.27
CA SER A 50 -10.64 -10.01 0.32
C SER A 50 -9.50 -10.23 -0.69
N VAL A 51 -8.62 -9.25 -0.91
CA VAL A 51 -7.50 -9.32 -1.86
C VAL A 51 -6.12 -9.24 -1.21
N LEU A 52 -6.06 -8.88 0.07
CA LEU A 52 -4.83 -8.94 0.87
C LEU A 52 -4.54 -10.36 1.34
N SER A 53 -3.27 -10.76 1.35
CA SER A 53 -2.81 -12.01 1.96
C SER A 53 -2.66 -11.88 3.48
N ASN A 54 -2.50 -13.01 4.16
CA ASN A 54 -2.17 -13.00 5.59
C ASN A 54 -0.79 -12.38 5.86
N ASP A 55 0.15 -12.48 4.92
CA ASP A 55 1.46 -11.83 5.03
C ASP A 55 1.34 -10.31 4.89
N ASP A 56 0.48 -9.81 4.02
CA ASP A 56 0.18 -8.37 3.87
C ASP A 56 -0.39 -7.80 5.18
N LEU A 57 -1.20 -8.59 5.90
CA LEU A 57 -1.83 -8.18 7.17
C LEU A 57 -0.88 -8.23 8.38
N LYS A 58 0.26 -8.94 8.30
CA LYS A 58 1.28 -8.91 9.36
C LYS A 58 2.06 -7.60 9.37
N GLU A 59 1.99 -6.82 8.28
CA GLU A 59 2.69 -5.56 8.15
C GLU A 59 1.97 -4.44 8.92
N TRP A 60 2.46 -4.17 10.13
CA TRP A 60 1.86 -3.17 11.02
C TRP A 60 2.16 -1.72 10.62
N GLN A 61 3.19 -1.47 9.78
CA GLN A 61 3.61 -0.11 9.47
C GLN A 61 2.71 0.52 8.38
N PRO A 62 2.03 1.65 8.66
CA PRO A 62 1.08 2.26 7.73
C PRO A 62 1.62 2.57 6.33
N SER A 63 2.86 3.08 6.24
CA SER A 63 3.50 3.43 4.97
C SER A 63 3.80 2.22 4.09
N ARG A 64 4.13 1.08 4.71
CA ARG A 64 4.38 -0.18 4.00
C ARG A 64 3.06 -0.82 3.59
N LEU A 65 2.08 -0.82 4.49
CA LEU A 65 0.73 -1.31 4.21
C LEU A 65 0.06 -0.55 3.05
N ILE A 66 0.12 0.79 3.01
CA ILE A 66 -0.47 1.55 1.89
C ILE A 66 0.26 1.27 0.57
N LYS A 67 1.59 1.11 0.62
CA LYS A 67 2.38 0.82 -0.57
C LYS A 67 1.96 -0.54 -1.11
N ARG A 68 1.85 -1.54 -0.24
CA ARG A 68 1.41 -2.88 -0.60
C ARG A 68 -0.01 -2.86 -1.16
N LEU A 69 -0.90 -2.11 -0.52
CA LEU A 69 -2.28 -1.95 -0.97
C LEU A 69 -2.35 -1.35 -2.37
N LEU A 70 -1.52 -0.35 -2.68
CA LEU A 70 -1.47 0.29 -4.00
C LEU A 70 -0.85 -0.58 -5.10
N GLU A 71 -0.03 -1.57 -4.74
CA GLU A 71 0.48 -2.56 -5.72
C GLU A 71 -0.63 -3.52 -6.17
N ILE A 72 -1.56 -3.85 -5.26
CA ILE A 72 -2.70 -4.72 -5.54
C ILE A 72 -3.87 -3.92 -6.10
N ALA A 73 -4.08 -2.72 -5.58
CA ALA A 73 -5.21 -1.86 -5.87
C ALA A 73 -4.75 -0.41 -6.12
N PRO A 74 -4.43 -0.05 -7.39
CA PRO A 74 -3.79 1.22 -7.75
C PRO A 74 -4.54 2.49 -7.31
N TYR A 75 -5.85 2.37 -7.08
CA TYR A 75 -6.73 3.46 -6.68
C TYR A 75 -7.13 3.42 -5.20
N ALA A 76 -6.50 2.55 -4.40
CA ALA A 76 -6.88 2.36 -3.01
C ALA A 76 -6.64 3.60 -2.12
N ASP A 77 -5.81 4.54 -2.53
CA ASP A 77 -5.62 5.82 -1.81
C ASP A 77 -6.46 6.97 -2.38
N ARG A 78 -7.45 6.64 -3.23
CA ARG A 78 -8.40 7.59 -3.82
C ARG A 78 -9.81 7.33 -3.34
N GLY A 79 -10.57 8.42 -3.23
CA GLY A 79 -11.98 8.41 -2.89
C GLY A 79 -12.84 7.97 -4.06
N VAL A 80 -13.97 7.35 -3.75
CA VAL A 80 -15.02 7.03 -4.72
C VAL A 80 -16.06 8.16 -4.72
N ARG A 81 -16.50 8.58 -5.89
CA ARG A 81 -17.69 9.45 -6.06
C ARG A 81 -18.90 8.55 -6.31
N LEU A 82 -19.96 8.75 -5.54
CA LEU A 82 -21.21 8.02 -5.65
C LEU A 82 -22.30 8.97 -6.11
N THR A 83 -22.79 8.74 -7.33
CA THR A 83 -23.88 9.51 -7.92
C THR A 83 -25.11 8.64 -8.05
N MET A 84 -26.28 9.18 -7.69
CA MET A 84 -27.57 8.53 -7.86
C MET A 84 -28.54 9.53 -8.47
N ALA A 85 -29.19 9.14 -9.56
CA ALA A 85 -30.18 9.96 -10.26
C ALA A 85 -31.56 9.28 -10.26
N SER A 86 -32.60 10.06 -10.57
CA SER A 86 -33.93 9.52 -10.82
C SER A 86 -33.91 8.56 -12.02
N LYS A 87 -34.76 7.54 -11.98
CA LYS A 87 -34.96 6.64 -13.13
C LYS A 87 -35.66 7.35 -14.28
N GLU A 88 -36.45 8.38 -13.97
CA GLU A 88 -37.28 9.11 -14.92
C GLU A 88 -36.50 10.22 -15.64
N ASP A 89 -35.46 10.76 -15.00
CA ASP A 89 -34.52 11.73 -15.57
C ASP A 89 -33.13 11.51 -14.98
N GLU A 90 -32.17 11.05 -15.80
CA GLU A 90 -30.78 10.84 -15.39
C GLU A 90 -30.05 12.14 -15.02
N ASN A 91 -30.59 13.31 -15.38
CA ASN A 91 -30.05 14.61 -14.97
C ASN A 91 -30.55 15.05 -13.57
N ASP A 92 -31.59 14.41 -13.04
CA ASP A 92 -32.09 14.67 -11.70
C ASP A 92 -31.26 13.90 -10.67
N ILE A 93 -30.07 14.44 -10.37
CA ILE A 93 -29.12 13.85 -9.42
C ILE A 93 -29.62 14.08 -7.99
N ILE A 94 -29.99 13.00 -7.32
CA ILE A 94 -30.52 12.99 -5.94
C ILE A 94 -29.40 12.82 -4.91
N MET A 95 -28.26 12.25 -5.32
CA MET A 95 -27.07 12.13 -4.47
C MET A 95 -25.82 12.30 -5.32
N ASP A 96 -24.88 13.08 -4.81
CA ASP A 96 -23.57 13.30 -5.43
C ASP A 96 -22.50 13.48 -4.36
N GLU A 97 -22.07 12.37 -3.78
CA GLU A 97 -21.16 12.36 -2.64
C GLU A 97 -19.78 11.85 -3.04
N THR A 98 -18.73 12.40 -2.43
CA THR A 98 -17.35 11.96 -2.66
C THR A 98 -16.71 11.50 -1.35
N GLU A 99 -16.17 10.29 -1.35
CA GLU A 99 -15.42 9.75 -0.23
C GLU A 99 -14.10 10.52 -0.09
N ARG A 100 -13.79 10.95 1.13
CA ARG A 100 -12.51 11.53 1.49
C ARG A 100 -11.67 10.44 2.15
N VAL A 101 -10.60 10.03 1.48
CA VAL A 101 -9.62 9.07 2.00
C VAL A 101 -8.25 9.71 2.13
N LEU A 102 -7.40 9.19 3.02
CA LEU A 102 -6.00 9.59 3.10
C LEU A 102 -5.22 9.09 1.88
N SER A 103 -4.66 10.01 1.11
CA SER A 103 -3.72 9.65 0.04
C SER A 103 -2.39 9.15 0.62
N ARG A 104 -1.63 8.35 -0.16
CA ARG A 104 -0.28 7.93 0.24
C ARG A 104 0.65 9.11 0.53
N LYS A 105 0.48 10.21 -0.22
CA LYS A 105 1.28 11.43 -0.07
C LYS A 105 1.00 12.12 1.25
N GLU A 106 -0.27 12.28 1.61
CA GLU A 106 -0.68 12.86 2.89
C GLU A 106 -0.20 11.99 4.05
N LEU A 107 -0.41 10.67 3.95
CA LEU A 107 0.06 9.73 4.94
C LEU A 107 1.55 9.86 5.20
N SER A 108 2.37 9.75 4.15
CA SER A 108 3.82 9.76 4.27
C SER A 108 4.33 11.10 4.83
N LYS A 109 3.70 12.21 4.43
CA LYS A 109 4.02 13.56 4.92
C LYS A 109 3.77 13.70 6.42
N HIS A 110 2.65 13.19 6.92
CA HIS A 110 2.24 13.41 8.30
C HIS A 110 2.78 12.34 9.26
N TYR A 111 2.81 11.06 8.88
CA TYR A 111 3.20 9.96 9.75
C TYR A 111 4.61 10.14 10.35
N HIS A 112 5.61 10.39 9.50
CA HIS A 112 6.99 10.60 9.96
C HIS A 112 7.13 11.88 10.79
N LYS A 113 6.43 12.94 10.40
CA LYS A 113 6.50 14.23 11.08
C LYS A 113 5.93 14.16 12.50
N ILE A 114 4.77 13.52 12.68
CA ILE A 114 4.17 13.33 14.01
C ILE A 114 5.05 12.41 14.85
N GLY A 115 5.56 11.33 14.27
CA GLY A 115 6.49 10.42 14.93
C GLY A 115 7.71 11.14 15.51
N SER A 116 8.28 12.11 14.79
CA SER A 116 9.41 12.90 15.28
C SER A 116 9.13 13.65 16.57
N TYR A 117 7.88 14.05 16.83
CA TYR A 117 7.52 14.75 18.07
C TYR A 117 7.41 13.83 19.28
N LEU A 118 7.35 12.51 19.06
CA LEU A 118 7.30 11.52 20.14
C LEU A 118 8.68 11.06 20.58
N HIS A 119 9.71 11.31 19.76
CA HIS A 119 11.08 10.94 20.07
C HIS A 119 11.77 11.99 20.94
N ALA A 120 12.82 11.58 21.64
CA ALA A 120 13.77 12.51 22.25
C ALA A 120 14.59 13.16 21.13
N SER A 121 14.65 14.49 21.12
CA SER A 121 15.40 15.28 20.14
C SER A 121 16.70 15.77 20.77
N PHE A 122 17.76 15.84 19.97
CA PHE A 122 19.07 16.33 20.41
C PHE A 122 19.77 17.15 19.30
N ASN A 123 20.70 18.03 19.68
CA ASN A 123 21.55 18.78 18.76
C ASN A 123 22.79 17.97 18.34
N ASN A 124 23.67 18.54 17.50
CA ASN A 124 24.89 17.84 17.07
C ASN A 124 25.84 17.49 18.23
N ASP A 125 25.69 18.17 19.36
CA ASP A 125 26.46 17.95 20.58
C ASP A 125 25.76 16.99 21.56
N LEU A 126 24.71 16.29 21.11
CA LEU A 126 23.86 15.36 21.89
C LEU A 126 23.09 15.99 23.06
N GLU A 127 22.96 17.32 23.08
CA GLU A 127 22.17 18.00 24.11
C GLU A 127 20.67 17.97 23.77
N PRO A 128 19.78 17.78 24.76
CA PRO A 128 18.33 17.77 24.53
C PRO A 128 17.82 19.06 23.90
N ILE A 129 16.98 18.93 22.87
CA ILE A 129 16.28 20.06 22.24
C ILE A 129 14.79 20.01 22.61
N ALA A 130 14.29 21.11 23.20
CA ALA A 130 12.86 21.30 23.44
C ALA A 130 12.08 21.49 22.13
N LEU A 131 10.82 21.05 22.11
CA LEU A 131 9.98 21.24 20.94
C LEU A 131 9.62 22.72 20.75
N ASN A 132 9.64 23.19 19.50
CA ASN A 132 9.02 24.47 19.17
C ASN A 132 7.48 24.29 19.20
N THR A 133 6.88 24.53 20.37
CA THR A 133 5.47 24.28 20.65
C THR A 133 4.55 24.97 19.63
N THR A 134 4.83 26.22 19.27
CA THR A 134 4.06 26.98 18.26
C THR A 134 4.06 26.29 16.90
N SER A 135 5.22 25.84 16.42
CA SER A 135 5.34 25.14 15.13
C SER A 135 4.70 23.75 15.15
N VAL A 136 4.87 23.03 16.26
CA VAL A 136 4.26 21.71 16.47
C VAL A 136 2.74 21.84 16.50
N ASN A 137 2.20 22.75 17.31
CA ASN A 137 0.77 22.99 17.45
C ASN A 137 0.12 23.27 16.08
N LYS A 138 0.66 24.23 15.33
CA LYS A 138 0.20 24.54 13.97
C LYS A 138 0.23 23.33 13.02
N THR A 139 1.21 22.44 13.19
CA THR A 139 1.29 21.20 12.40
C THR A 139 0.20 20.21 12.80
N LEU A 140 -0.05 20.06 14.11
CA LEU A 140 -1.07 19.17 14.65
C LEU A 140 -2.49 19.67 14.35
N GLU A 141 -2.75 20.97 14.42
CA GLU A 141 -4.03 21.59 14.01
C GLU A 141 -4.36 21.29 12.54
N ARG A 142 -3.40 21.50 11.64
CA ARG A 142 -3.58 21.20 10.20
C ARG A 142 -3.89 19.74 9.95
N LEU A 143 -3.22 18.86 10.70
CA LEU A 143 -3.48 17.43 10.62
C LEU A 143 -4.85 17.07 11.19
N SER A 144 -5.25 17.68 12.30
CA SER A 144 -6.56 17.47 12.90
C SER A 144 -7.68 17.80 11.93
N ILE A 145 -7.61 18.95 11.26
CA ILE A 145 -8.58 19.36 10.22
C ILE A 145 -8.64 18.29 9.11
N LEU A 146 -7.49 17.87 8.59
CA LEU A 146 -7.42 16.85 7.55
C LEU A 146 -8.02 15.50 7.99
N LEU A 147 -7.76 15.08 9.23
CA LEU A 147 -8.32 13.83 9.76
C LEU A 147 -9.82 13.94 10.03
N ASP A 148 -10.30 15.12 10.44
CA ASP A 148 -11.72 15.40 10.62
C ASP A 148 -12.49 15.25 9.30
N GLU A 149 -11.97 15.84 8.21
CA GLU A 149 -12.53 15.69 6.85
C GLU A 149 -12.66 14.21 6.43
N VAL A 150 -11.66 13.38 6.74
CA VAL A 150 -11.66 11.94 6.41
C VAL A 150 -12.64 11.16 7.31
N ILE A 151 -12.73 11.49 8.59
CA ILE A 151 -13.63 10.82 9.55
C ILE A 151 -15.09 11.16 9.28
N ASN A 152 -15.37 12.41 8.92
CA ASN A 152 -16.71 12.93 8.69
C ASN A 152 -17.10 12.90 7.20
N SER A 153 -16.36 12.14 6.39
CA SER A 153 -16.72 11.94 4.99
C SER A 153 -18.16 11.39 4.87
N PRO A 154 -19.04 11.98 4.02
CA PRO A 154 -20.45 11.60 3.92
C PRO A 154 -20.66 10.13 3.56
N ILE A 155 -19.78 9.63 2.71
CA ILE A 155 -19.69 8.22 2.32
C ILE A 155 -18.33 7.69 2.72
N SER A 156 -18.26 6.41 3.07
CA SER A 156 -17.00 5.80 3.47
C SER A 156 -17.00 4.29 3.34
N LYS A 157 -15.80 3.69 3.37
CA LYS A 157 -15.58 2.24 3.23
C LYS A 157 -15.99 1.71 1.86
N LEU A 158 -15.96 2.57 0.84
CA LEU A 158 -16.33 2.17 -0.51
C LEU A 158 -15.12 1.57 -1.23
N VAL A 159 -15.33 0.37 -1.78
CA VAL A 159 -14.36 -0.31 -2.64
C VAL A 159 -15.09 -0.68 -3.93
N PRO A 160 -14.61 -0.24 -5.10
CA PRO A 160 -15.15 -0.68 -6.38
C PRO A 160 -14.95 -2.19 -6.55
N LYS A 161 -15.96 -2.99 -6.19
CA LYS A 161 -15.85 -4.47 -6.21
C LYS A 161 -15.75 -5.05 -7.62
N ALA A 162 -16.21 -4.32 -8.64
CA ALA A 162 -16.18 -4.78 -10.02
C ALA A 162 -14.75 -5.12 -10.48
N GLY A 163 -13.71 -4.49 -9.94
CA GLY A 163 -12.32 -4.74 -10.36
C GLY A 163 -11.56 -5.84 -9.62
N LEU A 164 -12.12 -6.50 -8.59
CA LEU A 164 -11.30 -7.40 -7.76
C LEU A 164 -11.17 -8.81 -8.36
N PHE A 165 -10.06 -9.07 -9.02
CA PHE A 165 -9.65 -10.38 -9.52
C PHE A 165 -8.76 -11.11 -8.52
N THR A 166 -8.77 -12.45 -8.55
CA THR A 166 -7.86 -13.28 -7.75
C THR A 166 -7.38 -14.48 -8.52
N PHE A 167 -6.13 -14.89 -8.29
CA PHE A 167 -5.54 -16.11 -8.85
C PHE A 167 -4.50 -16.70 -7.90
N ASP A 168 -4.15 -17.97 -8.08
CA ASP A 168 -3.16 -18.64 -7.25
C ASP A 168 -1.74 -18.50 -7.83
N CYS A 169 -0.80 -18.17 -6.95
CA CYS A 169 0.61 -18.11 -7.30
C CYS A 169 1.11 -19.46 -7.82
N LYS A 170 1.55 -19.50 -9.07
CA LYS A 170 2.18 -20.65 -9.74
C LYS A 170 3.52 -21.10 -9.13
N LYS A 171 4.08 -20.37 -8.16
CA LYS A 171 5.30 -20.78 -7.42
C LYS A 171 4.99 -21.36 -6.04
N CYS A 172 4.18 -20.67 -5.23
CA CYS A 172 3.95 -21.04 -3.82
C CYS A 172 2.49 -21.37 -3.48
N GLY A 173 1.54 -21.22 -4.41
CA GLY A 173 0.12 -21.47 -4.18
C GLY A 173 -0.64 -20.38 -3.41
N GLU A 174 0.04 -19.34 -2.91
CA GLU A 174 -0.62 -18.23 -2.21
C GLU A 174 -1.59 -17.49 -3.14
N ARG A 175 -2.76 -17.11 -2.61
CA ARG A 175 -3.76 -16.34 -3.36
C ARG A 175 -3.27 -14.91 -3.56
N ILE A 176 -3.28 -14.46 -4.81
CA ILE A 176 -2.94 -13.10 -5.22
C ILE A 176 -4.23 -12.40 -5.60
N GLY A 177 -4.50 -11.26 -4.97
CA GLY A 177 -5.56 -10.34 -5.40
C GLY A 177 -5.01 -9.26 -6.33
N CYS A 178 -5.87 -8.73 -7.19
CA CYS A 178 -5.54 -7.69 -8.16
C CYS A 178 -6.78 -6.86 -8.51
N ASP A 179 -6.69 -5.54 -8.41
CA ASP A 179 -7.59 -4.57 -9.02
C ASP A 179 -6.87 -4.01 -10.26
N PRO A 180 -7.49 -3.99 -11.45
CA PRO A 180 -6.83 -3.48 -12.63
C PRO A 180 -6.54 -1.98 -12.53
N ASP A 181 -5.40 -1.59 -13.09
CA ASP A 181 -5.17 -0.19 -13.41
C ASP A 181 -5.92 0.17 -14.70
N TYR A 182 -7.04 0.88 -14.59
CA TYR A 182 -7.84 1.29 -15.75
C TYR A 182 -7.13 2.30 -16.68
N THR A 183 -5.97 2.85 -16.31
CA THR A 183 -5.19 3.76 -17.16
C THR A 183 -4.14 3.07 -18.02
N VAL A 184 -3.81 1.80 -17.72
CA VAL A 184 -2.80 1.03 -18.47
C VAL A 184 -3.30 -0.36 -18.79
N SER A 185 -3.02 -0.84 -20.01
CA SER A 185 -3.42 -2.19 -20.42
C SER A 185 -2.52 -3.29 -19.84
N LYS A 186 -1.31 -2.93 -19.35
CA LYS A 186 -0.33 -3.87 -18.81
C LYS A 186 0.39 -3.32 -17.59
N PHE A 187 0.59 -4.17 -16.58
CA PHE A 187 1.35 -3.83 -15.37
C PHE A 187 1.92 -5.10 -14.72
N ASN A 188 2.87 -4.92 -13.80
CA ASN A 188 3.50 -6.04 -13.09
C ASN A 188 2.97 -6.16 -11.67
N LEU A 189 2.69 -7.39 -11.26
CA LEU A 189 2.27 -7.74 -9.90
C LEU A 189 3.19 -8.80 -9.32
N HIS A 190 3.48 -8.71 -8.02
CA HIS A 190 4.29 -9.70 -7.31
C HIS A 190 3.47 -10.45 -6.27
N CYS A 191 3.90 -11.68 -6.00
CA CYS A 191 3.27 -12.54 -5.03
C CYS A 191 3.29 -11.89 -3.64
N SER A 192 2.15 -12.00 -2.95
CA SER A 192 1.92 -11.46 -1.62
C SER A 192 2.66 -12.20 -0.51
N ASN A 193 3.13 -13.41 -0.77
CA ASN A 193 3.98 -14.14 0.15
C ASN A 193 5.39 -13.54 0.13
N SER A 194 5.81 -13.00 1.26
CA SER A 194 7.11 -12.33 1.44
C SER A 194 8.34 -13.22 1.13
N LYS A 195 8.18 -14.54 1.18
CA LYS A 195 9.22 -15.54 0.87
C LYS A 195 9.17 -16.02 -0.58
N CYS A 196 8.22 -15.53 -1.38
CA CYS A 196 8.03 -15.92 -2.76
C CYS A 196 8.46 -14.81 -3.71
N SER A 197 9.36 -15.11 -4.62
CA SER A 197 9.86 -14.19 -5.66
C SER A 197 9.05 -14.23 -6.96
N ALA A 198 7.88 -14.87 -6.99
CA ALA A 198 7.07 -14.91 -8.20
C ALA A 198 6.54 -13.52 -8.57
N SER A 199 6.72 -13.15 -9.84
CA SER A 199 6.13 -11.96 -10.47
C SER A 199 5.27 -12.36 -11.66
N TYR A 200 4.33 -11.50 -12.02
CA TYR A 200 3.37 -11.70 -13.10
C TYR A 200 3.25 -10.42 -13.92
N GLU A 201 3.27 -10.55 -15.24
CA GLU A 201 2.75 -9.51 -16.12
C GLU A 201 1.23 -9.71 -16.23
N ILE A 202 0.49 -8.67 -15.86
CA ILE A 202 -0.96 -8.61 -15.92
C ILE A 202 -1.35 -7.83 -17.16
N THR A 203 -2.35 -8.32 -17.90
CA THR A 203 -3.00 -7.60 -18.99
C THR A 203 -4.48 -7.48 -18.68
N PHE A 204 -5.03 -6.27 -18.76
CA PHE A 204 -6.44 -5.99 -18.52
C PHE A 204 -7.10 -5.45 -19.78
N ASP A 205 -8.17 -6.11 -20.20
CA ASP A 205 -9.07 -5.67 -21.24
C ASP A 205 -10.27 -4.94 -20.61
N ALA A 206 -10.27 -3.61 -20.71
CA ALA A 206 -11.31 -2.75 -20.15
C ALA A 206 -12.65 -2.88 -20.89
N VAL A 207 -12.67 -3.33 -22.15
CA VAL A 207 -13.91 -3.47 -22.94
C VAL A 207 -14.66 -4.71 -22.50
N ASN A 208 -13.95 -5.84 -22.40
CA ASN A 208 -14.53 -7.12 -22.01
C ASN A 208 -14.48 -7.38 -20.51
N HIS A 209 -13.85 -6.47 -19.74
CA HIS A 209 -13.62 -6.58 -18.31
C HIS A 209 -12.90 -7.89 -17.93
N GLN A 210 -11.87 -8.23 -18.70
CA GLN A 210 -11.11 -9.48 -18.55
C GLN A 210 -9.68 -9.22 -18.10
N LEU A 211 -9.24 -9.96 -17.09
CA LEU A 211 -7.86 -9.97 -16.62
C LEU A 211 -7.18 -11.27 -17.05
N SER A 212 -6.02 -11.12 -17.68
CA SER A 212 -5.10 -12.23 -17.98
C SER A 212 -3.76 -11.99 -17.30
N TYR A 213 -3.06 -13.07 -16.98
CA TYR A 213 -1.76 -13.00 -16.31
C TYR A 213 -0.82 -14.04 -16.87
N ARG A 214 0.46 -13.67 -16.99
CA ARG A 214 1.54 -14.60 -17.35
C ARG A 214 2.66 -14.54 -16.32
N PRO A 215 3.22 -15.69 -15.89
CA PRO A 215 4.43 -15.71 -15.08
C PRO A 215 5.54 -14.89 -15.75
N ASP A 216 6.13 -13.97 -14.99
CA ASP A 216 7.29 -13.18 -15.41
C ASP A 216 8.56 -14.01 -15.19
N LYS A 217 8.91 -14.77 -16.24
CA LYS A 217 10.03 -15.69 -16.27
C LYS A 217 10.92 -15.44 -17.48
N VAL A 218 12.22 -15.61 -17.30
CA VAL A 218 13.21 -15.62 -18.36
C VAL A 218 13.51 -17.07 -18.74
N SER A 219 13.53 -17.33 -20.04
CA SER A 219 13.98 -18.59 -20.60
C SER A 219 15.49 -18.56 -20.79
N ALA A 220 16.15 -19.61 -20.33
CA ALA A 220 17.56 -19.89 -20.59
C ALA A 220 17.72 -21.37 -20.95
N THR A 221 18.96 -21.81 -21.15
CA THR A 221 19.31 -23.22 -21.34
C THR A 221 20.17 -23.70 -20.18
N CYS A 222 20.07 -24.99 -19.84
CA CYS A 222 20.94 -25.58 -18.84
C CYS A 222 22.41 -25.38 -19.23
N ALA A 223 23.24 -24.93 -18.28
CA ALA A 223 24.67 -24.69 -18.46
C ALA A 223 25.45 -25.99 -18.74
N ASN A 224 24.88 -27.16 -18.44
CA ASN A 224 25.44 -28.44 -18.83
C ASN A 224 25.32 -28.64 -20.34
N LYS A 225 26.46 -28.56 -21.05
CA LYS A 225 26.54 -28.71 -22.51
C LYS A 225 25.88 -29.98 -23.06
N GLY A 226 25.81 -31.06 -22.27
CA GLY A 226 25.17 -32.32 -22.66
C GLY A 226 23.66 -32.41 -22.42
N CYS A 227 23.03 -31.40 -21.79
CA CYS A 227 21.61 -31.44 -21.42
C CYS A 227 20.75 -30.54 -22.31
N LEU A 228 21.21 -29.31 -22.60
CA LEU A 228 20.51 -28.30 -23.42
C LEU A 228 19.03 -28.05 -23.07
N ASN A 229 18.55 -28.57 -21.94
CA ASN A 229 17.17 -28.45 -21.51
C ASN A 229 16.82 -26.96 -21.32
N PRO A 230 15.69 -26.49 -21.88
CA PRO A 230 15.16 -25.17 -21.55
C PRO A 230 14.89 -25.08 -20.05
N VAL A 231 15.33 -23.98 -19.44
CA VAL A 231 15.08 -23.67 -18.04
C VAL A 231 14.36 -22.32 -17.95
N SER A 232 13.41 -22.21 -17.03
CA SER A 232 12.66 -20.97 -16.81
C SER A 232 12.89 -20.46 -15.40
N ILE A 233 13.47 -19.27 -15.29
CA ILE A 233 13.83 -18.64 -14.02
C ILE A 233 12.89 -17.46 -13.79
N TRP A 234 12.36 -17.30 -12.58
CA TRP A 234 11.56 -16.12 -12.24
C TRP A 234 12.42 -14.86 -12.33
N GLN A 235 11.91 -13.80 -12.94
CA GLN A 235 12.67 -12.56 -13.16
C GLN A 235 13.31 -12.02 -11.87
N ARG A 236 12.61 -12.11 -10.74
CA ARG A 236 13.10 -11.65 -9.43
C ARG A 236 14.09 -12.59 -8.74
N ASP A 237 14.20 -13.84 -9.19
CA ASP A 237 15.24 -14.77 -8.73
C ASP A 237 16.59 -14.48 -9.39
N ILE A 238 16.58 -13.82 -10.55
CA ILE A 238 17.80 -13.48 -11.29
C ILE A 238 18.57 -12.47 -10.44
N ASN A 239 19.60 -12.96 -9.75
CA ASN A 239 20.58 -12.19 -8.98
C ASN A 239 21.93 -12.89 -9.12
N HIS A 240 23.03 -12.14 -9.00
CA HIS A 240 24.37 -12.72 -9.06
C HIS A 240 24.53 -13.80 -7.99
N GLY A 241 24.95 -14.99 -8.40
CA GLY A 241 25.11 -16.15 -7.52
C GLY A 241 23.83 -16.92 -7.23
N PHE A 242 22.69 -16.59 -7.85
CA PHE A 242 21.47 -17.41 -7.73
C PHE A 242 21.72 -18.81 -8.30
N LYS A 243 21.32 -19.84 -7.55
CA LYS A 243 21.56 -21.25 -7.87
C LYS A 243 20.27 -22.00 -8.08
N PHE A 244 20.23 -22.88 -9.07
CA PHE A 244 19.10 -23.77 -9.30
C PHE A 244 19.53 -25.07 -9.99
N ASN A 245 18.82 -26.16 -9.71
CA ASN A 245 19.07 -27.44 -10.38
C ASN A 245 18.25 -27.54 -11.66
N CYS A 246 18.83 -28.14 -12.70
CA CYS A 246 18.10 -28.45 -13.92
C CYS A 246 17.17 -29.65 -13.68
N ASP A 247 15.88 -29.51 -14.02
CA ASP A 247 14.89 -30.58 -13.83
C ASP A 247 15.20 -31.87 -14.61
N LEU A 248 15.99 -31.79 -15.70
CA LEU A 248 16.35 -32.95 -16.53
C LEU A 248 17.63 -33.66 -16.08
N CYS A 249 18.74 -32.91 -15.89
CA CYS A 249 20.04 -33.53 -15.56
C CYS A 249 20.46 -33.36 -14.09
N ASN A 250 19.66 -32.68 -13.29
CA ASN A 250 19.88 -32.38 -11.87
C ASN A 250 21.21 -31.67 -11.55
N ARG A 251 21.91 -31.12 -12.55
CA ARG A 251 23.11 -30.31 -12.33
C ARG A 251 22.74 -28.91 -11.86
N GLU A 252 23.53 -28.39 -10.93
CA GLU A 252 23.45 -27.01 -10.44
C GLU A 252 23.85 -26.03 -11.56
N ASN A 253 23.04 -25.01 -11.75
CA ASN A 253 23.30 -23.85 -12.60
C ASN A 253 23.45 -22.63 -11.68
N VAL A 254 24.33 -21.72 -12.06
CA VAL A 254 24.58 -20.47 -11.31
C VAL A 254 24.40 -19.29 -12.24
N VAL A 255 23.60 -18.32 -11.82
CA VAL A 255 23.43 -17.05 -12.53
C VAL A 255 24.61 -16.14 -12.19
N ALA A 256 25.27 -15.59 -13.21
CA ALA A 256 26.31 -14.58 -13.06
C ALA A 256 25.97 -13.36 -13.92
N TYR A 257 26.43 -12.19 -13.47
CA TYR A 257 26.30 -10.94 -14.21
C TYR A 257 27.66 -10.44 -14.63
N SER A 258 27.74 -9.92 -15.84
CA SER A 258 28.86 -9.14 -16.34
C SER A 258 28.32 -7.86 -16.95
N ILE A 259 28.93 -6.72 -16.65
CA ILE A 259 28.62 -5.48 -17.33
C ILE A 259 29.32 -5.53 -18.69
N SER A 260 28.55 -5.51 -19.77
CA SER A 260 29.11 -5.34 -21.11
C SER A 260 29.45 -3.86 -21.28
N LEU A 261 30.75 -3.54 -21.24
CA LEU A 261 31.25 -2.28 -21.75
C LEU A 261 31.27 -2.44 -23.27
N PHE A 262 30.22 -1.98 -23.95
CA PHE A 262 30.27 -1.87 -25.39
C PHE A 262 31.12 -0.64 -25.75
N ASP A 263 32.12 -0.84 -26.60
CA ASP A 263 32.68 0.21 -27.47
C ASP A 263 31.73 0.48 -28.65
#